data_AF-A0A225DN22-F1
#
_entry.id   AF-A0A225DN22-F1
#
_cell.length_a   1.000
_cell.length_b   1.000
_cell.length_c   1.000
_cell.angle_alpha   90.00
_cell.angle_beta   90.00
_cell.angle_gamma   90.00
#
_symmetry.space_group_name_H-M   'P 1'
#
loop_
_entity.id
_entity.type
_entity.pdbx_description
1 polymer ?
#
loop_
_entity_poly.entity_id
_entity_poly.type
_entity_poly.pdbx_seq_one_letter_code
_entity_poly.pdbx_strand_id
1 'polypeptide(L)' 'MGEARGEARGRLTEARATLLRLGGKRFGPPPASVVATLEGIADLVRLEELTDRVLDAHSWGELVPDAAQPG' A
#
# COMPACT_ATOMS: atom_id res chain seq x y z
N MET A 1 -1.08 -29.88 -5.65
CA MET A 1 -1.52 -28.61 -6.28
C MET A 1 -1.87 -27.62 -5.18
N GLY A 2 -0.93 -26.74 -4.81
CA GLY A 2 -1.13 -25.76 -3.74
C GLY A 2 -0.34 -24.45 -3.92
N GLU A 3 0.33 -24.29 -5.07
CA GLU A 3 1.41 -23.31 -5.24
C GLU A 3 0.85 -21.95 -5.67
N ALA A 4 -0.08 -21.94 -6.64
CA ALA A 4 -0.66 -20.71 -7.18
C ALA A 4 -1.43 -19.85 -6.16
N ARG A 5 -2.00 -20.46 -5.10
CA ARG A 5 -2.73 -19.73 -4.04
C ARG A 5 -1.80 -19.14 -2.97
N GLY A 6 -0.65 -19.76 -2.74
CA GLY A 6 0.36 -19.27 -1.81
C GLY A 6 1.09 -18.04 -2.36
N GLU A 7 1.42 -18.08 -3.66
CA GLU A 7 2.14 -16.99 -4.33
C GLU A 7 1.34 -15.69 -4.42
N ALA A 8 0.05 -15.76 -4.78
CA ALA A 8 -0.80 -14.57 -4.89
C ALA A 8 -0.98 -13.85 -3.54
N ARG A 9 -1.11 -14.62 -2.44
CA ARG A 9 -1.25 -14.06 -1.09
C ARG A 9 0.08 -13.53 -0.55
N GLY A 10 1.19 -14.16 -0.94
CA GLY A 10 2.54 -13.66 -0.68
C GLY A 10 2.79 -12.30 -1.34
N ARG A 11 2.47 -12.16 -2.62
CA ARG A 11 2.69 -10.89 -3.36
C ARG A 11 1.93 -9.70 -2.77
N LEU A 12 0.66 -9.88 -2.40
CA LEU A 12 -0.13 -8.82 -1.76
C LEU A 12 0.50 -8.36 -0.43
N THR A 13 0.97 -9.32 0.38
CA THR A 13 1.60 -9.02 1.68
C THR A 13 2.94 -8.31 1.49
N GLU A 14 3.76 -8.80 0.56
CA GLU A 14 5.06 -8.20 0.21
C GLU A 14 4.93 -6.79 -0.37
N ALA A 15 3.94 -6.55 -1.24
CA ALA A 15 3.69 -5.24 -1.81
C ALA A 15 3.29 -4.23 -0.72
N ARG A 16 2.39 -4.60 0.20
CA ARG A 16 2.02 -3.77 1.37
C ARG A 16 3.21 -3.50 2.27
N ALA A 17 3.98 -4.52 2.62
CA ALA A 17 5.16 -4.37 3.46
C ALA A 17 6.22 -3.47 2.82
N THR A 18 6.41 -3.58 1.50
CA THR A 18 7.32 -2.73 0.73
C THR A 18 6.86 -1.28 0.74
N LEU A 19 5.58 -1.02 0.48
CA LEU A 19 4.96 0.31 0.58
C LEU A 19 5.14 0.95 1.96
N LEU A 20 4.81 0.21 3.02
CA LEU A 20 4.94 0.66 4.41
C LEU A 20 6.40 0.98 4.74
N ARG A 21 7.35 0.17 4.23
CA ARG A 21 8.78 0.40 4.42
C ARG A 21 9.28 1.63 3.65
N LEU A 22 8.87 1.80 2.39
CA LEU A 22 9.31 2.92 1.55
C LEU A 22 8.72 4.25 2.03
N GLY A 23 7.40 4.30 2.21
CA GLY A 23 6.75 5.48 2.77
C GLY A 23 7.18 5.74 4.21
N GLY A 24 7.48 4.71 5.00
CA GLY A 24 8.03 4.84 6.35
C GLY A 24 9.37 5.57 6.37
N LYS A 25 10.23 5.28 5.38
CA LYS A 25 11.52 5.97 5.20
C LYS A 25 11.36 7.40 4.67
N ARG A 26 10.34 7.67 3.85
CA ARG A 26 10.17 8.95 3.15
C ARG A 26 9.34 9.96 3.93
N PHE A 27 8.22 9.52 4.48
CA PHE A 27 7.21 10.32 5.16
C PHE A 27 7.21 10.13 6.67
N GLY A 28 7.93 9.11 7.18
CA GLY A 28 7.86 8.70 8.58
C GLY A 28 6.72 7.71 8.85
N PRO A 29 6.39 7.43 10.12
CA PRO A 29 5.45 6.37 10.49
C PRO A 29 4.07 6.56 9.83
N PRO A 30 3.49 5.51 9.21
CA PRO A 30 2.18 5.60 8.59
C PRO A 30 1.07 5.81 9.63
N PRO A 31 0.09 6.69 9.36
CA PRO A 31 -1.08 6.82 10.21
C PRO A 31 -2.00 5.60 10.07
N ALA A 32 -2.81 5.34 11.11
CA ALA A 32 -3.70 4.18 11.15
C ALA A 32 -4.66 4.09 9.96
N SER A 33 -5.19 5.22 9.48
CA SER A 33 -6.08 5.27 8.30
C SER A 33 -5.39 4.76 7.02
N VAL A 34 -4.10 5.03 6.86
CA VAL A 34 -3.32 4.60 5.69
C VAL A 34 -3.05 3.10 5.77
N VAL A 35 -2.72 2.59 6.96
CA VAL A 35 -2.55 1.14 7.17
C VAL A 35 -3.85 0.41 6.85
N ALA A 36 -4.98 0.85 7.41
CA ALA A 36 -6.29 0.26 7.15
C ALA A 36 -6.65 0.30 5.65
N THR A 37 -6.36 1.41 4.97
CA THR A 37 -6.60 1.53 3.53
C THR A 37 -5.74 0.54 2.74
N LEU A 38 -4.43 0.46 3.02
CA LEU A 38 -3.51 -0.48 2.35
C LEU A 38 -3.89 -1.95 2.61
N GLU A 39 -4.33 -2.29 3.82
CA GLU A 39 -4.83 -3.61 4.17
C GLU A 39 -6.15 -3.97 3.45
N GLY A 40 -6.99 -2.96 3.17
CA GLY A 40 -8.21 -3.10 2.39
C GLY A 40 -7.98 -3.32 0.89
N ILE A 41 -6.83 -2.91 0.34
CA ILE A 41 -6.52 -3.08 -1.09
C ILE A 41 -6.16 -4.55 -1.36
N ALA A 42 -7.10 -5.31 -1.93
CA ALA A 42 -6.89 -6.69 -2.39
C ALA A 42 -6.39 -6.77 -3.85
N ASP A 43 -6.10 -5.63 -4.47
CA ASP A 43 -5.60 -5.52 -5.84
C ASP A 43 -4.07 -5.34 -5.82
N LEU A 44 -3.34 -6.32 -6.36
CA LEU A 44 -1.89 -6.30 -6.39
C LEU A 44 -1.36 -5.17 -7.29
N VAL A 45 -1.96 -4.98 -8.47
CA VAL A 45 -1.53 -3.96 -9.43
C VAL A 45 -1.66 -2.58 -8.79
N ARG A 46 -2.74 -2.35 -8.05
CA ARG A 46 -2.94 -1.10 -7.33
C ARG A 46 -1.87 -0.83 -6.28
N LEU A 47 -1.42 -1.86 -5.55
CA LEU A 47 -0.32 -1.71 -4.59
C LEU A 47 1.01 -1.45 -5.28
N GLU A 48 1.26 -2.08 -6.43
CA GLU A 48 2.47 -1.82 -7.22
C GLU A 48 2.49 -0.38 -7.75
N GLU A 49 1.37 0.14 -8.26
CA GLU A 49 1.24 1.56 -8.65
C GLU A 49 1.50 2.50 -7.48
N LEU A 50 0.93 2.22 -6.31
CA LEU A 50 1.19 3.01 -5.10
C LEU A 50 2.66 2.92 -4.70
N THR A 51 3.32 1.77 -4.90
CA THR A 51 4.75 1.61 -4.61
C THR A 51 5.60 2.48 -5.51
N ASP A 52 5.21 2.70 -6.77
CA ASP A 52 5.91 3.63 -7.66
C ASP A 52 5.63 5.08 -7.23
N ARG A 53 4.35 5.41 -7.01
CA ARG A 53 3.92 6.77 -6.60
C ARG A 53 4.46 7.22 -5.25
N VAL A 54 4.87 6.31 -4.35
CA VAL A 54 5.50 6.69 -3.07
C VAL A 54 6.83 7.43 -3.29
N LEU A 55 7.48 7.22 -4.44
CA LEU A 55 8.71 7.90 -4.82
C LEU A 55 8.46 9.32 -5.33
N ASP A 56 7.26 9.62 -5.82
CA ASP A 56 6.87 10.95 -6.28
C ASP A 56 6.12 11.73 -5.19
N ALA A 57 5.24 11.08 -4.43
CA ALA A 57 4.43 11.70 -3.40
C ALA A 57 5.28 12.31 -2.27
N HIS A 58 4.81 13.38 -1.65
CA HIS A 58 5.50 14.05 -0.53
C HIS A 58 4.96 13.67 0.84
N SER A 59 3.83 12.97 0.91
CA SER A 59 3.23 12.55 2.17
C SER A 59 2.33 11.31 2.01
N TRP A 60 2.00 10.66 3.12
CA TRP A 60 1.06 9.54 3.15
C TRP A 60 -0.34 9.90 2.62
N GLY A 61 -0.84 11.10 2.92
CA GLY A 61 -2.18 11.54 2.46
C GLY A 61 -2.23 11.85 0.96
N GLU A 62 -1.09 12.23 0.37
CA GLU A 62 -0.97 12.39 -1.09
C GLU A 62 -0.89 11.05 -1.80
N LEU A 63 -0.19 10.08 -1.19
CA LEU A 63 -0.06 8.73 -1.72
C LEU A 63 -1.38 7.96 -1.68
N VAL A 64 -2.01 7.97 -0.50
CA VAL A 64 -3.23 7.22 -0.21
C VAL A 64 -4.27 8.26 0.22
N PRO A 65 -4.97 8.88 -0.75
CA PRO A 65 -6.09 9.75 -0.41
C PRO A 65 -7.13 8.91 0.29
N ASP A 66 -7.57 9.36 1.47
CA ASP A 66 -8.56 8.68 2.28
C ASP A 66 -9.83 8.46 1.43
N ALA A 67 -10.20 7.19 1.23
CA ALA A 67 -11.37 6.83 0.43
C ALA A 67 -12.71 7.25 1.09
N ALA A 68 -12.68 7.86 2.28
CA ALA A 68 -13.82 8.46 2.95
C ALA A 68 -13.82 9.99 2.84
N GLN A 69 -13.55 10.55 1.66
CA GLN A 69 -14.05 11.87 1.29
C GLN A 69 -15.39 11.70 0.54
N PRO A 70 -16.55 11.67 1.23
CA PRO A 70 -17.79 12.08 0.59
C PRO A 70 -17.66 13.57 0.30
N GLY A 71 -17.45 13.90 -0.98
CA GLY A 71 -17.73 15.25 -1.48
C GLY A 71 -19.22 15.56 -1.44
#